data_AF-A0A383BM71-F1
#
_entry.id   AF-A0A383BM71-F1
#
_cell.length_a   1.000
_cell.length_b   1.000
_cell.length_c   1.000
_cell.angle_alpha   90.00
_cell.angle_beta   90.00
_cell.angle_gamma   90.00
#
_symmetry.space_group_name_H-M   'P 1'
#
loop_
_entity.id
_entity.type
_entity.pdbx_description
1 polymer ?
#
loop_
_entity_poly.entity_id
_entity_poly.type
_entity_poly.pdbx_seq_one_letter_code
_entity_poly.pdbx_strand_id
1 'polypeptide(L)' 'MTGNEKHHLAAWAAAAKRDLKERPLESLPQQTPEGIEIKPLYTAEDLSTLQHLDTLPGIPPFVRGPRATMYTGRP' A
#
# COMPACT_ATOMS: atom_id res chain seq x y z
N MET A 1 -11.05 17.20 -0.60
CA MET A 1 -9.71 17.82 -0.41
C MET A 1 -8.67 17.16 -1.34
N THR A 2 -9.01 16.94 -2.62
CA THR A 2 -8.23 16.09 -3.55
C THR A 2 -7.13 16.82 -4.33
N GLY A 3 -6.99 18.14 -4.14
CA GLY A 3 -5.98 18.93 -4.85
C GLY A 3 -4.56 18.70 -4.34
N ASN A 4 -4.37 18.63 -3.02
CA ASN A 4 -3.04 18.63 -2.41
C ASN A 4 -2.28 17.30 -2.61
N GLU A 5 -2.96 16.16 -2.51
CA GLU A 5 -2.35 14.82 -2.68
C GLU A 5 -1.75 14.60 -4.08
N LYS A 6 -2.45 15.06 -5.12
CA LYS A 6 -1.93 15.00 -6.50
C LYS A 6 -0.64 15.79 -6.67
N HIS A 7 -0.51 16.93 -5.99
CA HIS A 7 0.73 17.72 -6.00
C HIS A 7 1.89 16.98 -5.31
N HIS A 8 1.62 16.27 -4.21
CA HIS A 8 2.64 15.48 -3.51
C HIS A 8 3.13 14.28 -4.35
N LEU A 9 2.24 13.58 -5.04
CA LEU A 9 2.60 12.47 -5.94
C LEU A 9 3.48 12.94 -7.11
N ALA A 10 3.12 14.07 -7.73
CA ALA A 10 3.92 14.67 -8.79
C ALA A 10 5.31 15.09 -8.30
N ALA A 11 5.39 15.68 -7.10
CA ALA A 11 6.65 16.05 -6.47
C ALA A 11 7.53 14.84 -6.17
N TRP A 12 6.94 13.75 -5.67
CA TRP A 12 7.64 12.47 -5.48
C TRP A 12 8.17 11.91 -6.80
N ALA A 13 7.35 11.86 -7.85
CA ALA A 13 7.76 11.33 -9.14
C ALA A 13 8.93 12.14 -9.75
N ALA A 14 8.91 13.46 -9.58
CA ALA A 14 10.03 14.32 -9.99
C ALA A 14 11.30 14.06 -9.17
N ALA A 15 11.18 13.86 -7.85
CA ALA A 15 12.31 13.51 -7.01
C ALA A 15 12.90 12.14 -7.38
N ALA A 16 12.07 11.11 -7.52
CA ALA A 16 12.49 9.77 -7.90
C ALA A 16 13.21 9.73 -9.27
N LYS A 17 12.72 10.50 -10.26
CA LYS A 17 13.40 10.64 -11.55
C LYS A 17 14.80 11.23 -11.44
N ARG A 18 15.02 12.20 -10.54
CA ARG A 18 16.36 12.75 -10.30
C ARG A 18 17.31 11.71 -9.69
N ASP A 19 16.82 10.90 -8.75
CA ASP A 19 17.63 9.87 -8.08
C ASP A 19 17.98 8.70 -9.02
N LEU A 20 17.09 8.39 -9.95
CA LEU A 20 17.26 7.30 -10.92
C LEU A 20 18.21 7.60 -12.08
N LYS A 21 18.54 8.88 -12.31
CA LYS A 21 19.38 9.35 -13.42
C LYS A 21 18.83 8.87 -14.77
N GLU A 22 19.50 7.91 -15.40
CA GLU A 22 19.14 7.36 -16.71
C GLU A 22 18.12 6.21 -16.64
N ARG A 23 17.90 5.65 -15.45
CA ARG A 23 16.93 4.56 -15.29
C ARG A 23 15.50 5.12 -15.36
N PRO A 24 14.59 4.50 -16.14
CA PRO A 24 13.21 4.94 -16.21
C PRO A 24 12.48 4.72 -14.88
N LEU A 25 11.49 5.56 -14.58
CA LEU A 25 10.68 5.41 -13.35
C LEU A 25 9.87 4.11 -13.40
N GLU A 26 9.51 3.69 -14.61
CA GLU A 26 8.79 2.47 -14.97
C GLU A 26 9.60 1.20 -14.67
N SER A 27 10.90 1.30 -14.36
CA SER A 27 11.69 0.15 -13.90
C SER A 27 11.59 -0.11 -12.40
N LEU A 28 10.92 0.77 -11.64
CA LEU A 28 10.80 0.62 -10.19
C LEU A 28 9.79 -0.44 -9.73
N PRO A 29 8.64 -0.67 -10.39
CA PRO A 29 7.72 -1.71 -9.98
C PRO A 29 8.39 -3.09 -10.02
N GLN A 30 8.11 -3.92 -9.01
CA GLN A 30 8.67 -5.26 -8.90
C GLN A 30 7.59 -6.31 -9.17
N GLN A 31 7.84 -7.16 -10.16
CA GLN A 31 6.99 -8.33 -10.43
C GLN A 31 7.36 -9.47 -9.46
N THR A 32 6.37 -9.99 -8.75
CA THR A 32 6.58 -11.16 -7.88
C THR A 32 6.28 -12.47 -8.61
N PRO A 33 6.82 -13.61 -8.16
CA PRO A 33 6.50 -14.93 -8.72
C PRO A 33 5.00 -15.28 -8.69
N GLU A 34 4.24 -14.67 -7.78
CA GLU A 34 2.78 -14.82 -7.66
C GLU A 34 2.00 -14.05 -8.73
N GLY A 35 2.68 -13.32 -9.63
CA GLY A 35 2.06 -12.52 -10.69
C GLY A 35 1.50 -11.18 -10.19
N ILE A 36 2.00 -10.68 -9.06
CA ILE A 36 1.57 -9.41 -8.46
C ILE A 36 2.64 -8.36 -8.75
N GLU A 37 2.22 -7.20 -9.27
CA GLU A 37 3.10 -6.03 -9.39
C GLU A 37 3.10 -5.23 -8.09
N ILE A 38 4.27 -5.11 -7.46
CA ILE A 38 4.48 -4.25 -6.30
C ILE A 38 4.82 -2.84 -6.81
N LYS A 39 3.98 -1.85 -6.49
CA LYS A 39 4.23 -0.44 -6.78
C LYS A 39 5.40 0.08 -5.94
N PRO A 40 6.19 1.03 -6.45
CA PRO A 40 7.29 1.61 -5.67
C PRO A 40 6.86 2.59 -4.58
N LEU A 41 5.59 3.01 -4.60
CA LEU A 41 4.97 3.85 -3.58
C LEU A 41 3.48 3.50 -3.49
N TYR A 42 2.99 3.38 -2.26
CA TYR A 42 1.57 3.27 -1.95
C TYR A 42 1.14 4.46 -1.08
N THR A 43 -0.10 4.86 -1.21
CA THR A 43 -0.69 6.02 -0.54
C THR A 43 -2.04 5.68 0.08
N ALA A 44 -2.65 6.64 0.78
CA ALA A 44 -3.99 6.49 1.32
C ALA A 44 -5.04 6.23 0.21
N GLU A 45 -4.83 6.75 -1.00
CA GLU A 45 -5.73 6.50 -2.15
C GLU A 45 -5.79 5.01 -2.52
N ASP A 46 -4.69 4.26 -2.35
CA ASP A 46 -4.63 2.83 -2.65
C ASP A 46 -5.51 2.00 -1.70
N LEU A 47 -5.80 2.53 -0.50
CA LEU A 47 -6.70 1.89 0.46
C LEU A 47 -8.17 1.95 0.03
N SER A 48 -8.56 2.93 -0.81
CA SER A 48 -9.97 3.18 -1.17
C SER A 48 -10.67 1.99 -1.84
N THR A 49 -9.91 1.05 -2.38
CA THR A 49 -10.43 -0.15 -3.06
C THR A 49 -10.58 -1.37 -2.12
N LEU A 50 -10.10 -1.27 -0.88
CA LEU A 50 -10.08 -2.37 0.07
C LEU A 50 -11.39 -2.46 0.85
N GLN A 51 -12.07 -3.61 0.77
CA GLN A 51 -13.39 -3.83 1.35
C GLN A 51 -13.38 -4.16 2.87
N HIS A 52 -12.21 -4.41 3.44
CA HIS A 52 -12.08 -5.00 4.78
C HIS A 52 -11.30 -4.15 5.77
N LEU A 53 -11.06 -2.88 5.45
CA LEU A 53 -10.29 -1.96 6.29
C LEU A 53 -10.88 -1.83 7.70
N ASP A 54 -12.21 -1.78 7.80
CA ASP A 54 -12.92 -1.57 9.06
C ASP A 54 -13.32 -2.87 9.78
N THR A 55 -12.82 -4.02 9.30
CA THR A 55 -13.07 -5.31 9.97
C THR A 55 -12.32 -5.40 11.31
N LEU A 56 -12.83 -6.20 12.23
CA LEU A 56 -12.25 -6.40 13.58
C LEU A 56 -11.82 -7.86 13.78
N PRO A 57 -10.75 -8.12 14.56
CA PRO A 57 -10.31 -9.48 14.87
C PRO A 57 -11.40 -10.25 15.61
N GLY A 58 -11.51 -11.56 15.36
CA GLY A 58 -12.53 -12.41 15.98
C GLY A 58 -13.94 -12.27 15.40
N ILE A 59 -14.13 -11.45 14.36
CA ILE A 59 -15.41 -11.26 13.67
C ILE A 59 -15.22 -11.60 12.18
N PRO A 60 -16.15 -12.32 11.53
CA PRO A 60 -16.08 -12.57 10.08
C PRO A 60 -15.89 -11.27 9.28
N PRO A 61 -15.09 -11.26 8.19
CA PRO A 61 -14.43 -12.38 7.51
C PRO A 61 -13.05 -12.77 8.09
N PHE A 62 -12.74 -12.37 9.33
CA PHE A 62 -11.52 -12.77 10.07
C PHE A 62 -10.19 -12.33 9.44
N VAL A 63 -10.19 -11.31 8.58
CA VAL A 63 -8.98 -10.77 7.94
C VAL A 63 -7.92 -10.34 8.96
N ARG A 64 -8.35 -9.82 10.13
CA ARG A 64 -7.46 -9.42 11.24
C ARG A 64 -7.20 -10.54 12.25
N GLY A 65 -7.63 -11.77 11.94
CA GLY A 65 -7.40 -12.96 12.74
C GLY A 65 -8.66 -13.51 13.43
N PRO A 66 -8.60 -14.78 13.90
CA PRO A 66 -9.78 -15.52 14.37
C PRO A 66 -10.15 -15.27 15.84
N ARG A 67 -9.29 -14.63 16.64
CA ARG A 67 -9.53 -14.36 18.07
C ARG A 67 -9.60 -12.86 18.31
N ALA A 68 -10.57 -12.40 19.10
CA ALA A 68 -10.75 -10.97 19.39
C ALA A 68 -9.51 -10.28 19.97
N THR A 69 -8.72 -11.01 20.75
CA THR A 69 -7.50 -10.49 21.41
C THR A 69 -6.20 -10.94 20.74
N MET A 70 -6.26 -11.84 19.76
CA MET A 70 -5.09 -12.48 19.16
C MET A 70 -4.07 -12.93 20.23
N TYR A 71 -2.83 -12.46 20.14
CA TYR A 71 -1.72 -12.85 20.98
C TYR A 71 -1.47 -11.92 22.18
N THR A 72 -2.37 -10.97 22.46
CA THR A 72 -2.13 -9.99 23.55
C THR A 72 -2.06 -10.63 24.94
N GLY A 73 -2.79 -11.73 25.18
CA GLY A 73 -2.78 -12.45 26.45
C GLY A 73 -1.96 -13.77 26.44
N ARG A 74 -1.79 -14.38 25.27
CA ARG A 74 -1.03 -15.63 25.09
C ARG A 74 -0.54 -15.72 23.64
N PRO A 75 0.78 -15.75 23.39
CA PRO A 75 1.34 -15.92 22.05
C PRO A 75 1.07 -17.31 21.48
#